data_AF-A0A927HFV5-F1
#
_entry.id   AF-A0A927HFV5-F1
#
_cell.length_a   1.000
_cell.length_b   1.000
_cell.length_c   1.000
_cell.angle_alpha   90.00
_cell.angle_beta   90.00
_cell.angle_gamma   90.00
#
_symmetry.space_group_name_H-M   'P 1'
#
loop_
_entity.id
_entity.type
_entity.pdbx_description
1 polymer ?
#
loop_
_entity_poly.entity_id
_entity_poly.type
_entity_poly.pdbx_seq_one_letter_code
_entity_poly.pdbx_strand_id
1 'polypeptide(L)'
;MRYVIIFVALLLPVQAAALSCLRPSVARTYHEADAATQDYLVVVGRLTLDMRQLPKTSHGTANPPKMTRIKGRLRGKSMAANGFTVPFDQRLTLEVACFGPWCGGAENGQEVLAFVRRDAPGRYAIAITPCGGHVFANPKKSHLDTAMRCARGKACKG
;
A
#
# COMPACT_ATOMS: atom_id res chain seq x y z
N MET A 1 39.78 32.36 39.42
CA MET A 1 39.29 32.01 38.07
C MET A 1 39.99 30.74 37.60
N ARG A 2 39.30 29.60 37.63
CA ARG A 2 39.80 28.33 37.12
C ARG A 2 38.60 27.56 36.56
N TYR A 3 38.25 27.89 35.32
CA TYR A 3 37.10 27.30 34.64
C TYR A 3 37.46 25.89 34.18
N VAL A 4 36.92 24.89 34.87
CA VAL A 4 36.90 23.51 34.41
C VAL A 4 35.74 23.39 33.43
N ILE A 5 36.01 23.40 32.13
CA ILE A 5 35.02 23.13 31.10
C ILE A 5 35.00 21.62 30.87
N ILE A 6 33.99 20.95 31.44
CA ILE A 6 33.67 19.55 31.20
C ILE A 6 33.04 19.46 29.81
N PHE A 7 33.77 18.87 28.86
CA PHE A 7 33.27 18.58 27.51
C PHE A 7 32.37 17.32 27.60
N VAL A 8 31.07 17.54 27.79
CA VAL A 8 30.06 16.46 27.71
C VAL A 8 29.86 16.10 26.25
N ALA A 9 30.43 14.97 25.83
CA ALA A 9 30.17 14.38 24.52
C ALA A 9 28.71 13.90 24.46
N LEU A 10 27.86 14.66 23.74
CA LEU A 10 26.52 14.25 23.39
C LEU A 10 26.57 13.01 22.48
N LEU A 11 26.40 11.83 23.09
CA LEU A 11 25.95 10.63 22.39
C LEU A 11 24.49 10.86 21.95
N LEU A 12 24.30 11.46 20.78
CA LEU A 12 23.00 11.48 20.12
C LEU A 12 22.63 10.03 19.77
N PRO A 13 21.53 9.47 20.30
CA PRO A 13 21.07 8.16 19.86
C PRO A 13 20.62 8.31 18.40
N VAL A 14 21.48 7.86 17.48
CA VAL A 14 21.08 7.65 16.09
C VAL A 14 20.00 6.59 16.16
N GLN A 15 18.76 7.01 15.92
CA GLN A 15 17.62 6.12 15.84
C GLN A 15 17.88 5.19 14.67
N ALA A 16 18.45 4.02 14.97
CA ALA A 16 18.49 2.90 14.06
C ALA A 16 17.03 2.48 13.87
N ALA A 17 16.35 3.11 12.92
CA ALA A 17 15.14 2.59 12.34
C ALA A 17 15.52 1.30 11.63
N ALA A 18 15.71 0.22 12.40
CA ALA A 18 15.61 -1.12 11.88
C ALA A 18 14.31 -1.14 11.08
N LEU A 19 14.37 -1.49 9.78
CA LEU A 19 13.21 -1.58 8.88
C LEU A 19 12.26 -2.65 9.42
N SER A 20 11.52 -2.32 10.47
CA SER A 20 10.26 -2.92 10.82
C SER A 20 9.34 -2.52 9.69
N CYS A 21 9.18 -3.39 8.70
CA CYS A 21 8.10 -3.28 7.72
C CYS A 21 6.77 -3.46 8.47
N LEU A 22 6.36 -2.44 9.22
CA LEU A 22 5.07 -2.42 9.84
C LEU A 22 4.06 -2.17 8.72
N ARG A 23 3.33 -3.22 8.35
CA ARG A 23 2.28 -3.12 7.33
C ARG A 23 1.27 -2.04 7.76
N PRO A 24 0.95 -1.07 6.89
CA PRO A 24 0.01 -0.01 7.25
C PRO A 24 -1.38 -0.61 7.51
N SER A 25 -2.12 -0.01 8.44
CA SER A 25 -3.53 -0.36 8.66
C SER A 25 -4.41 0.22 7.55
N VAL A 26 -5.62 -0.31 7.39
CA VAL A 26 -6.62 0.21 6.43
C VAL A 26 -6.97 1.65 6.76
N ALA A 27 -7.09 2.00 8.05
CA ALA A 27 -7.38 3.36 8.49
C ALA A 27 -6.26 4.33 8.07
N ARG A 28 -5.00 3.97 8.34
CA ARG A 28 -3.84 4.76 7.94
C ARG A 28 -3.76 4.94 6.42
N THR A 29 -3.98 3.86 5.68
CA THR A 29 -3.94 3.89 4.20
C THR A 29 -5.09 4.72 3.63
N TYR A 30 -6.27 4.69 4.27
CA TYR A 30 -7.39 5.55 3.91
C TYR A 30 -7.03 7.02 4.08
N HIS A 31 -6.52 7.40 5.26
CA HIS A 31 -6.10 8.78 5.53
C HIS A 31 -5.03 9.26 4.55
N GLU A 32 -4.07 8.41 4.22
CA GLU A 32 -3.04 8.71 3.22
C GLU A 32 -3.67 8.96 1.83
N ALA A 33 -4.61 8.11 1.41
CA ALA A 33 -5.31 8.26 0.13
C ALA A 33 -6.26 9.48 0.09
N ASP A 34 -6.90 9.82 1.21
CA ASP A 34 -7.82 10.96 1.34
C ASP A 34 -7.08 12.30 1.38
N ALA A 35 -5.89 12.33 1.98
CA ALA A 35 -5.01 13.49 2.02
C ALA A 35 -4.18 13.69 0.73
N ALA A 36 -4.18 12.71 -0.17
CA ALA A 36 -3.42 12.78 -1.41
C ALA A 36 -4.09 13.72 -2.42
N THR A 37 -3.29 14.32 -3.29
CA THR A 37 -3.79 15.14 -4.40
C THR A 37 -4.38 14.31 -5.55
N GLN A 38 -4.16 13.00 -5.54
CA GLN A 38 -4.65 12.09 -6.58
C GLN A 38 -6.00 11.49 -6.18
N ASP A 39 -6.81 11.15 -7.18
CA ASP A 39 -8.09 10.48 -6.93
C ASP A 39 -7.88 9.00 -6.60
N TYR A 40 -8.46 8.55 -5.49
CA TYR A 40 -8.44 7.13 -5.08
C TYR A 40 -9.84 6.52 -5.02
N LEU A 41 -9.92 5.25 -5.40
CA LEU A 41 -11.08 4.39 -5.27
C LEU A 41 -10.75 3.25 -4.32
N VAL A 42 -11.62 2.96 -3.37
CA VAL A 42 -11.51 1.75 -2.56
C VAL A 42 -12.31 0.64 -3.23
N VAL A 43 -11.65 -0.46 -3.59
CA VAL A 43 -12.25 -1.56 -4.35
C VAL A 43 -11.99 -2.87 -3.63
N VAL A 44 -13.03 -3.69 -3.46
CA VAL A 44 -12.90 -5.09 -3.02
C VAL A 44 -13.17 -6.00 -4.21
N GLY A 45 -12.30 -6.97 -4.44
CA GLY A 45 -12.46 -7.87 -5.57
C GLY A 45 -11.31 -8.83 -5.79
N ARG A 46 -11.37 -9.55 -6.91
CA ARG A 46 -10.35 -10.49 -7.35
C ARG A 46 -9.34 -9.79 -8.24
N LEU A 47 -8.07 -9.84 -7.84
CA LEU A 47 -6.94 -9.33 -8.61
C LEU A 47 -6.33 -10.45 -9.46
N THR A 48 -6.25 -10.26 -10.77
CA THR A 48 -5.52 -11.16 -11.67
C THR A 48 -4.33 -10.45 -12.30
N LEU A 49 -3.22 -11.17 -12.39
CA LEU A 49 -1.96 -10.69 -12.93
C LEU A 49 -1.13 -11.84 -13.49
N ASP A 50 -0.19 -11.51 -14.38
CA ASP A 50 0.82 -12.47 -14.84
C ASP A 50 1.97 -12.52 -13.83
N MET A 51 2.05 -13.63 -13.09
CA MET A 51 3.10 -13.85 -12.08
C MET A 51 4.51 -13.81 -12.67
N ARG A 52 4.67 -14.06 -13.98
CA ARG A 52 5.98 -14.03 -14.66
C ARG A 52 6.52 -12.60 -14.81
N GLN A 53 5.64 -11.59 -14.72
CA GLN A 53 6.01 -10.18 -14.83
C GLN A 53 6.42 -9.56 -13.49
N LEU A 54 6.16 -10.24 -12.36
CA LEU A 54 6.59 -9.76 -11.05
C LEU A 54 8.12 -9.71 -10.97
N PRO A 55 8.69 -8.72 -10.26
CA PRO A 55 10.13 -8.63 -10.07
C PRO A 55 10.61 -9.87 -9.30
N LYS A 56 11.65 -10.53 -9.83
CA LYS A 56 12.25 -11.69 -9.19
C LYS A 56 13.08 -11.22 -7.98
N THR A 57 12.66 -11.57 -6.78
CA THR A 57 13.47 -11.41 -5.57
C THR A 57 14.37 -12.64 -5.43
N SER A 58 15.67 -12.51 -5.67
CA SER A 58 16.64 -13.55 -5.29
C SER A 58 17.13 -13.26 -3.87
N HIS A 59 17.05 -14.24 -2.98
CA HIS A 59 17.46 -14.24 -1.55
C HIS A 59 18.62 -13.28 -1.20
N GLY A 60 18.33 -11.96 -1.08
CA GLY A 60 19.30 -10.94 -0.69
C GLY A 60 20.35 -10.51 -1.73
N THR A 61 20.50 -11.21 -2.86
CA THR A 61 21.62 -10.99 -3.81
C THR A 61 21.24 -10.33 -5.12
N ALA A 62 19.94 -10.23 -5.45
CA ALA A 62 19.49 -9.50 -6.62
C ALA A 62 19.36 -8.00 -6.31
N ASN A 63 19.71 -7.16 -7.29
CA ASN A 63 19.41 -5.73 -7.29
C ASN A 63 18.24 -5.47 -8.26
N PRO A 64 16.98 -5.76 -7.86
CA PRO A 64 15.83 -5.53 -8.72
C PRO A 64 15.64 -4.02 -8.96
N PRO A 65 15.00 -3.64 -10.08
CA PRO A 65 14.60 -2.25 -10.30
C PRO A 65 13.78 -1.73 -9.11
N LYS A 66 14.02 -0.48 -8.70
CA LYS A 66 13.28 0.15 -7.58
C LYS A 66 11.75 0.11 -7.76
N MET A 67 11.28 0.09 -9.00
CA MET A 67 9.88 0.03 -9.36
C MET A 67 9.69 -0.79 -10.63
N THR A 68 8.76 -1.73 -10.62
CA THR A 68 8.34 -2.52 -11.78
C THR A 68 6.86 -2.29 -12.04
N ARG A 69 6.48 -1.98 -13.28
CA ARG A 69 5.08 -1.81 -13.67
C ARG A 69 4.59 -3.05 -14.39
N ILE A 70 3.56 -3.69 -13.85
CA ILE A 70 2.95 -4.89 -14.43
C ILE A 70 1.48 -4.64 -14.75
N LYS A 71 0.95 -5.36 -15.74
CA LYS A 71 -0.47 -5.28 -16.07
C LYS A 71 -1.26 -6.27 -15.21
N GLY A 72 -2.42 -5.84 -14.75
CA GLY A 72 -3.39 -6.70 -14.08
C GLY A 72 -4.81 -6.24 -14.34
N ARG A 73 -5.76 -7.00 -13.79
CA ARG A 73 -7.18 -6.70 -13.83
C ARG A 73 -7.76 -6.89 -12.43
N LEU A 74 -8.56 -5.93 -11.98
CA LEU A 74 -9.28 -6.03 -10.73
C LEU A 74 -10.77 -6.06 -11.05
N ARG A 75 -11.42 -7.16 -10.64
CA ARG A 75 -12.85 -7.38 -10.84
C ARG A 75 -13.55 -7.56 -9.50
N GLY A 76 -14.53 -6.72 -9.21
CA GLY A 76 -15.27 -6.72 -7.96
C GLY A 76 -16.20 -5.53 -7.85
N LYS A 77 -16.18 -4.84 -6.72
CA LYS A 77 -17.05 -3.70 -6.43
C LYS A 77 -16.25 -2.57 -5.80
N SER A 78 -16.47 -1.34 -6.25
CA SER A 78 -15.97 -0.14 -5.60
C SER A 78 -16.90 0.33 -4.50
N MET A 79 -16.31 1.03 -3.55
CA MET A 79 -17.01 1.62 -2.41
C MET A 79 -17.86 2.81 -2.83
N ALA A 80 -19.06 2.89 -2.26
CA ALA A 80 -20.01 4.00 -2.33
C ALA A 80 -20.62 4.22 -0.93
N ALA A 81 -21.48 5.23 -0.77
CA ALA A 81 -22.04 5.60 0.53
C ALA A 81 -22.75 4.45 1.29
N ASN A 82 -23.38 3.53 0.56
CA ASN A 82 -24.09 2.37 1.10
C ASN A 82 -23.25 1.08 1.19
N GLY A 83 -21.97 1.11 0.82
CA GLY A 83 -21.09 -0.06 0.84
C GLY A 83 -20.35 -0.29 -0.48
N PHE A 84 -19.79 -1.48 -0.63
CA PHE A 84 -19.16 -1.92 -1.87
C PHE A 84 -20.22 -2.43 -2.86
N THR A 85 -20.87 -1.51 -3.57
CA THR A 85 -22.05 -1.79 -4.40
C THR A 85 -21.85 -1.48 -5.88
N VAL A 86 -20.97 -0.54 -6.21
CA VAL A 86 -20.73 -0.11 -7.59
C VAL A 86 -19.84 -1.15 -8.30
N PRO A 87 -20.27 -1.74 -9.42
CA PRO A 87 -19.44 -2.71 -10.15
C PRO A 87 -18.12 -2.10 -10.59
N PHE A 88 -17.02 -2.83 -10.39
CA PHE A 88 -15.69 -2.43 -10.83
C PHE A 88 -15.06 -3.58 -11.60
N ASP A 89 -14.75 -3.36 -12.87
CA ASP A 89 -14.04 -4.31 -13.71
C ASP A 89 -13.10 -3.55 -14.65
N GLN A 90 -11.86 -3.37 -14.22
CA GLN A 90 -10.90 -2.53 -14.92
C GLN A 90 -9.54 -3.19 -15.04
N ARG A 91 -8.89 -2.94 -16.18
CA ARG A 91 -7.45 -3.16 -16.34
C ARG A 91 -6.71 -2.05 -15.60
N LEU A 92 -5.64 -2.43 -14.91
CA LEU A 92 -4.84 -1.50 -14.13
C LEU A 92 -3.36 -1.83 -14.22
N THR A 93 -2.54 -0.88 -13.79
CA THR A 93 -1.10 -1.05 -13.67
C THR A 93 -0.77 -1.28 -12.19
N LEU A 94 -0.11 -2.39 -11.86
CA LEU A 94 0.44 -2.57 -10.52
C LEU A 94 1.86 -2.00 -10.53
N GLU A 95 2.11 -1.05 -9.64
CA GLU A 95 3.38 -0.41 -9.43
C GLU A 95 4.07 -1.09 -8.24
N VAL A 96 4.89 -2.10 -8.55
CA VAL A 96 5.56 -2.93 -7.56
C VAL A 96 6.91 -2.32 -7.21
N ALA A 97 7.00 -1.75 -6.01
CA ALA A 97 8.22 -1.18 -5.47
C ALA A 97 9.11 -2.26 -4.84
N CYS A 98 10.42 -2.05 -4.94
CA CYS A 98 11.43 -2.84 -4.27
C CYS A 98 12.29 -1.95 -3.38
N PHE A 99 12.47 -2.35 -2.12
CA PHE A 99 13.32 -1.68 -1.14
C PHE A 99 14.53 -2.58 -0.89
N GLY A 100 15.63 -2.30 -1.61
CA GLY A 100 16.78 -3.20 -1.65
C GLY A 100 16.40 -4.55 -2.27
N PRO A 101 16.69 -5.69 -1.60
CA PRO A 101 16.41 -7.02 -2.15
C PRO A 101 14.94 -7.45 -2.00
N TRP A 102 14.13 -6.73 -1.22
CA TRP A 102 12.72 -7.08 -0.99
C TRP A 102 11.81 -6.31 -1.94
N CYS A 103 10.92 -7.02 -2.63
CA CYS A 103 9.90 -6.42 -3.48
C CYS A 103 8.50 -6.63 -2.91
N GLY A 104 7.58 -5.73 -3.24
CA GLY A 104 6.16 -5.96 -3.07
C GLY A 104 5.69 -7.14 -3.92
N GLY A 105 4.52 -7.69 -3.57
CA GLY A 105 3.94 -8.79 -4.31
C GLY A 105 2.43 -8.87 -4.14
N ALA A 106 1.80 -9.58 -5.07
CA ALA A 106 0.42 -10.00 -5.01
C ALA A 106 0.30 -11.37 -5.69
N GLU A 107 -0.68 -12.17 -5.29
CA GLU A 107 -0.95 -13.46 -5.91
C GLU A 107 -2.02 -13.33 -7.01
N ASN A 108 -1.87 -14.12 -8.07
CA ASN A 108 -2.86 -14.16 -9.14
C ASN A 108 -4.15 -14.84 -8.68
N GLY A 109 -5.29 -14.18 -8.92
CA GLY A 109 -6.62 -14.69 -8.56
C GLY A 109 -7.02 -14.43 -7.11
N GLN A 110 -6.19 -13.71 -6.35
CA GLN A 110 -6.40 -13.47 -4.93
C GLN A 110 -7.50 -12.43 -4.69
N GLU A 111 -8.25 -12.60 -3.60
CA GLU A 111 -9.18 -11.57 -3.12
C GLU A 111 -8.40 -10.47 -2.40
N VAL A 112 -8.74 -9.21 -2.70
CA VAL A 112 -8.06 -8.03 -2.17
C VAL A 112 -9.05 -6.92 -1.85
N LEU A 113 -8.69 -6.10 -0.85
CA LEU A 113 -9.18 -4.73 -0.70
C LEU A 113 -8.05 -3.81 -1.15
N ALA A 114 -8.29 -3.04 -2.21
CA ALA A 114 -7.28 -2.21 -2.86
C ALA A 114 -7.68 -0.72 -2.88
N PHE A 115 -6.71 0.15 -2.64
CA PHE A 115 -6.79 1.58 -2.84
C PHE A 115 -6.23 1.89 -4.23
N VAL A 116 -7.14 1.97 -5.20
CA VAL A 116 -6.83 2.13 -6.62
C VAL A 116 -6.75 3.61 -6.95
N ARG A 117 -5.58 4.07 -7.36
CA ARG A 117 -5.41 5.41 -7.90
C ARG A 117 -6.05 5.52 -9.28
N ARG A 118 -6.78 6.59 -9.52
CA ARG A 118 -7.36 6.96 -10.83
C ARG A 118 -6.55 8.13 -11.36
N ASP A 119 -5.67 7.87 -12.32
CA ASP A 119 -4.87 8.92 -12.96
C ASP A 119 -5.69 9.66 -14.03
N ALA A 120 -6.59 8.95 -14.71
CA ALA A 120 -7.54 9.47 -15.70
C ALA A 120 -8.68 8.45 -15.90
N PRO A 121 -9.79 8.80 -16.59
CA PRO A 121 -10.81 7.82 -16.97
C PRO A 121 -10.18 6.63 -17.71
N GLY A 122 -10.42 5.40 -17.21
CA GLY A 122 -9.86 4.18 -17.77
C GLY A 122 -8.38 3.92 -17.46
N ARG A 123 -7.70 4.82 -16.74
CA ARG A 123 -6.30 4.68 -16.32
C ARG A 123 -6.20 4.55 -14.80
N TYR A 124 -5.95 3.32 -14.37
CA TYR A 124 -5.89 2.95 -12.96
C TYR A 124 -4.53 2.38 -12.60
N ALA A 125 -4.10 2.67 -11.37
CA ALA A 125 -2.86 2.15 -10.81
C ALA A 125 -3.02 1.74 -9.35
N ILE A 126 -2.22 0.75 -8.92
CA ILE A 126 -2.15 0.34 -7.52
C ILE A 126 -0.67 0.26 -7.12
N ALA A 127 -0.30 0.94 -6.05
CA ALA A 127 1.04 0.87 -5.49
C ALA A 127 1.19 -0.31 -4.52
N ILE A 128 2.22 -1.12 -4.71
CA ILE A 128 2.52 -2.28 -3.87
C ILE A 128 3.96 -2.18 -3.42
N THR A 129 4.18 -2.22 -2.12
CA THR A 129 5.52 -2.17 -1.52
C THR A 129 5.82 -3.48 -0.79
N PRO A 130 7.09 -3.75 -0.45
CA PRO A 130 7.48 -4.94 0.31
C PRO A 130 6.81 -5.01 1.69
N CYS A 131 6.51 -3.85 2.29
CA CYS A 131 5.82 -3.78 3.58
C CYS A 131 4.28 -3.89 3.45
N GLY A 132 3.73 -4.01 2.24
CA GLY A 132 2.30 -3.86 1.95
C GLY A 132 2.02 -2.52 1.29
N GLY A 133 0.95 -1.83 1.70
CA GLY A 133 0.58 -0.53 1.13
C GLY A 133 -0.89 -0.53 0.72
N HIS A 134 -1.15 -0.22 -0.55
CA HIS A 134 -2.50 0.01 -1.05
C HIS A 134 -3.28 -1.28 -1.35
N VAL A 135 -2.75 -2.46 -0.98
CA VAL A 135 -3.38 -3.77 -1.22
C VAL A 135 -3.40 -4.58 0.06
N PHE A 136 -4.60 -4.98 0.47
CA PHE A 136 -4.84 -5.85 1.60
C PHE A 136 -5.33 -7.20 1.09
N ALA A 137 -4.45 -8.19 1.17
CA ALA A 137 -4.73 -9.58 0.80
C ALA A 137 -5.82 -10.20 1.70
N ASN A 138 -6.74 -10.97 1.10
CA ASN A 138 -7.80 -11.72 1.76
C ASN A 138 -8.48 -10.89 2.88
N PRO A 139 -9.09 -9.73 2.52
CA PRO A 139 -9.54 -8.77 3.50
C PRO A 139 -10.67 -9.34 4.37
N LYS A 140 -10.53 -9.21 5.69
CA LYS A 140 -11.60 -9.55 6.64
C LYS A 140 -12.70 -8.49 6.58
N LYS A 141 -13.92 -8.85 7.00
CA LYS A 141 -15.04 -7.90 7.11
C LYS A 141 -14.68 -6.62 7.89
N SER A 142 -13.86 -6.74 8.94
CA SER A 142 -13.35 -5.60 9.71
C SER A 142 -12.55 -4.60 8.87
N HIS A 143 -11.82 -5.03 7.84
CA HIS A 143 -11.10 -4.13 6.92
C HIS A 143 -12.09 -3.30 6.09
N LEU A 144 -13.12 -3.94 5.54
CA LEU A 144 -14.15 -3.27 4.76
C LEU A 144 -14.94 -2.28 5.63
N ASP A 145 -15.30 -2.70 6.84
CA ASP A 145 -16.02 -1.85 7.78
C ASP A 145 -15.17 -0.64 8.22
N THR A 146 -13.86 -0.82 8.39
CA THR A 146 -12.94 0.30 8.66
C THR A 146 -12.93 1.31 7.51
N ALA A 147 -12.77 0.87 6.27
CA ALA A 147 -12.81 1.78 5.11
C ALA A 147 -14.15 2.54 5.03
N MET A 148 -15.28 1.85 5.26
CA MET A 148 -16.61 2.46 5.30
C MET A 148 -16.80 3.46 6.44
N ARG A 149 -16.21 3.20 7.62
CA ARG A 149 -16.26 4.16 8.73
C ARG A 149 -15.45 5.41 8.41
N CYS A 150 -14.27 5.25 7.84
CA CYS A 150 -13.41 6.37 7.44
C CYS A 150 -14.10 7.25 6.40
N ALA A 151 -14.71 6.67 5.37
CA ALA A 151 -15.45 7.40 4.35
C ALA A 151 -16.66 8.20 4.86
N ARG A 152 -17.20 7.84 6.02
CA ARG A 152 -18.34 8.52 6.65
C ARG A 152 -17.93 9.63 7.61
N GLY A 153 -16.64 9.97 7.69
CA GLY A 153 -16.11 10.92 8.67
C GLY A 153 -16.30 10.45 10.13
N LYS A 154 -16.60 9.16 10.35
CA LYS A 154 -16.65 8.58 11.71
C LYS A 154 -15.23 8.35 12.21
N ALA A 155 -15.07 7.94 13.47
CA ALA A 155 -13.78 7.63 14.07
C ALA A 155 -12.98 6.60 13.24
N CYS A 156 -12.15 7.09 12.32
CA CYS A 156 -11.23 6.32 11.51
C CYS A 156 -9.98 6.04 12.34
N LYS A 157 -10.13 5.13 13.31
CA LYS A 157 -9.07 4.70 14.21
C LYS A 157 -8.54 3.34 13.75
N GLY A 158 -7.22 3.22 13.68
CA GLY A 158 -6.49 1.99 13.40
C GLY A 158 -5.01 2.23 13.20
#